data_AF-A0A6V2CKV0-F1
#
_entry.id   AF-A0A6V2CKV0-F1
#
_cell.length_a   1.000
_cell.length_b   1.000
_cell.length_c   1.000
_cell.angle_alpha   90.00
_cell.angle_beta   90.00
_cell.angle_gamma   90.00
#
_symmetry.space_group_name_H-M   'P 1'
#
loop_
_entity.id
_entity.type
_entity.pdbx_description
1 polymer ?
#
loop_
_entity_poly.entity_id
_entity_poly.type
_entity_poly.pdbx_seq_one_letter_code
_entity_poly.pdbx_strand_id
1 'polypeptide(L)'
;MYAPPQKRANVPRDMRYISANLIRQRNHFEAIRNIAGKEMIADIYVRDPKSITWWFAGKVARVSDVPIEEAIARQWNLIEEHACNLRPREILPIRKKMELWIAPGDSELEVAYNRPTLQMTKMDRSLADDMTIIRKIKNVMIGFEGEVYEGGEMGFRAERTEDGFPANPEVQSGGEKQTPAQEDLEAMLKQFEEQQQNEG
;
A
#
# COMPACT_ATOMS: atom_id res chain seq x y z
N MET A 1 13.46 -2.32 -18.65
CA MET A 1 12.92 -2.65 -19.98
C MET A 1 11.53 -2.03 -20.07
N TYR A 2 11.36 -0.95 -20.84
CA TYR A 2 10.09 -0.19 -20.90
C TYR A 2 9.14 -0.93 -21.85
N ALA A 3 8.08 -1.54 -21.33
CA ALA A 3 7.05 -2.12 -22.18
C ALA A 3 6.30 -0.97 -22.89
N PRO A 4 6.20 -0.97 -24.24
CA PRO A 4 5.50 0.10 -24.94
C PRO A 4 4.04 0.17 -24.49
N PRO A 5 3.45 1.36 -24.31
CA PRO A 5 2.06 1.51 -23.93
C PRO A 5 1.17 0.97 -25.07
N GLN A 6 0.60 -0.21 -24.88
CA GLN A 6 -0.42 -0.73 -25.78
C GLN A 6 -1.64 0.18 -25.71
N LYS A 7 -2.16 0.62 -26.86
CA LYS A 7 -3.42 1.38 -26.95
C LYS A 7 -4.56 0.52 -26.40
N ARG A 8 -4.90 0.68 -25.12
CA ARG A 8 -6.13 0.13 -24.56
C ARG A 8 -7.31 0.86 -25.19
N ALA A 9 -8.19 0.13 -25.88
CA ALA A 9 -9.32 0.69 -26.62
C ALA A 9 -10.29 1.48 -25.71
N ASN A 10 -10.32 1.19 -24.40
CA ASN A 10 -11.31 1.71 -23.45
C ASN A 10 -10.73 2.60 -22.33
N VAL A 11 -9.44 2.96 -22.37
CA VAL A 11 -8.87 3.83 -21.33
C VAL A 11 -8.94 5.30 -21.77
N PRO A 12 -9.60 6.18 -20.98
CA PRO A 12 -9.60 7.62 -21.24
C PRO A 12 -8.19 8.17 -21.43
N ARG A 13 -8.02 9.07 -22.39
CA ARG A 13 -6.69 9.58 -22.79
C ARG A 13 -5.92 10.19 -21.62
N ASP A 14 -6.64 10.79 -20.70
CA ASP A 14 -6.12 11.47 -19.52
C ASP A 14 -5.75 10.52 -18.37
N MET A 15 -6.02 9.21 -18.50
CA MET A 15 -5.66 8.17 -17.51
C MET A 15 -4.86 7.00 -18.09
N ARG A 16 -4.20 7.28 -19.20
CA ARG A 16 -3.11 6.43 -19.70
C ARG A 16 -1.86 6.64 -18.86
N TYR A 17 -1.08 5.59 -18.61
CA TYR A 17 0.19 5.70 -17.90
C TYR A 17 1.27 6.34 -18.78
N ILE A 18 1.30 7.67 -18.74
CA ILE A 18 2.30 8.52 -19.38
C ILE A 18 2.71 9.62 -18.41
N SER A 19 3.95 10.10 -18.49
CA SER A 19 4.51 11.06 -17.52
C SER A 19 3.64 12.31 -17.33
N ALA A 20 3.07 12.85 -18.42
CA ALA A 20 2.20 14.02 -18.34
C ALA A 20 0.93 13.78 -17.51
N ASN A 21 0.33 12.59 -17.59
CA ASN A 21 -0.84 12.25 -16.80
C ASN A 21 -0.45 11.96 -15.35
N LEU A 22 0.68 11.29 -15.11
CA LEU A 22 1.19 11.02 -13.76
C LEU A 22 1.47 12.31 -12.98
N ILE A 23 2.17 13.26 -13.61
CA ILE A 23 2.42 14.59 -13.02
C ILE A 23 1.09 15.30 -12.72
N ARG A 24 0.13 15.27 -13.66
CA ARG A 24 -1.19 15.87 -13.45
C ARG A 24 -1.93 15.23 -12.27
N GLN A 25 -1.95 13.90 -12.19
CA GLN A 25 -2.60 13.18 -11.10
C GLN A 25 -1.95 13.46 -9.75
N ARG A 26 -0.61 13.56 -9.71
CA ARG A 26 0.14 13.93 -8.51
C ARG A 26 -0.23 15.35 -8.06
N ASN A 27 -0.27 16.31 -8.98
CA ASN A 27 -0.64 17.69 -8.66
C ASN A 27 -2.09 17.78 -8.12
N HIS A 28 -3.01 17.01 -8.70
CA HIS A 28 -4.39 16.93 -8.18
C HIS A 28 -4.43 16.27 -6.80
N PHE A 29 -3.62 15.23 -6.57
CA PHE A 29 -3.51 14.57 -5.28
C PHE A 29 -3.05 15.56 -4.20
N GLU A 30 -1.95 16.27 -4.45
CA GLU A 30 -1.41 17.27 -3.53
C GLU A 30 -2.43 18.39 -3.28
N ALA A 31 -3.11 18.89 -4.32
CA ALA A 31 -4.14 19.91 -4.17
C ALA A 31 -5.33 19.44 -3.30
N ILE A 32 -5.84 18.23 -3.53
CA ILE A 32 -6.94 17.67 -2.74
C ILE A 32 -6.49 17.42 -1.30
N ARG A 33 -5.32 16.82 -1.09
CA ARG A 33 -4.74 16.57 0.25
C ARG A 33 -4.61 17.86 1.05
N ASN A 34 -4.10 18.93 0.43
CA ASN A 34 -3.88 20.20 1.09
C ASN A 34 -5.19 20.90 1.52
N ILE A 35 -6.30 20.64 0.82
CA ILE A 35 -7.59 21.27 1.10
C ILE A 35 -8.43 20.41 2.06
N ALA A 36 -8.53 19.10 1.78
CA ALA A 36 -9.47 18.21 2.45
C ALA A 36 -8.82 17.32 3.53
N GLY A 37 -7.49 17.31 3.62
CA GLY A 37 -6.76 16.50 4.60
C GLY A 37 -6.79 14.99 4.29
N LYS A 38 -6.44 14.19 5.32
CA LYS A 38 -6.23 12.75 5.19
C LYS A 38 -7.51 11.93 5.00
N GLU A 39 -8.67 12.46 5.37
CA GLU A 39 -9.96 11.74 5.28
C GLU A 39 -10.40 11.47 3.84
N MET A 40 -9.86 12.24 2.90
CA MET A 40 -10.13 12.14 1.47
C MET A 40 -9.07 11.34 0.71
N ILE A 41 -8.21 10.65 1.44
CA ILE A 41 -7.11 9.86 0.91
C ILE A 41 -7.31 8.40 1.28
N ALA A 42 -6.92 7.52 0.37
CA ALA A 42 -6.82 6.09 0.62
C ALA A 42 -5.45 5.58 0.16
N ASP A 43 -4.86 4.73 0.98
CA ASP A 43 -3.64 4.01 0.66
C ASP A 43 -3.99 2.81 -0.22
N ILE A 44 -3.23 2.57 -1.28
CA ILE A 44 -3.52 1.56 -2.29
C ILE A 44 -2.53 0.42 -2.20
N TYR A 45 -3.08 -0.78 -2.16
CA TYR A 45 -2.34 -2.02 -2.14
C TYR A 45 -2.74 -2.92 -3.30
N VAL A 46 -1.77 -3.66 -3.81
CA VAL A 46 -1.96 -4.64 -4.88
C VAL A 46 -1.59 -6.02 -4.41
N ARG A 47 -2.32 -7.02 -4.90
CA ARG A 47 -2.12 -8.41 -4.48
C ARG A 47 -2.36 -9.38 -5.63
N ASP A 48 -1.57 -10.46 -5.65
CA ASP A 48 -1.93 -11.70 -6.35
C ASP A 48 -3.04 -12.40 -5.55
N PRO A 49 -4.21 -12.71 -6.13
CA PRO A 49 -5.24 -13.51 -5.46
C PRO A 49 -4.72 -14.83 -4.83
N LYS A 50 -3.58 -15.34 -5.31
CA LYS A 50 -2.94 -16.58 -4.81
C LYS A 50 -1.85 -16.35 -3.76
N SER A 51 -1.44 -15.11 -3.52
CA SER A 51 -0.43 -14.74 -2.52
C SER A 51 -1.10 -14.24 -1.25
N ILE A 52 -0.42 -14.23 -0.12
CA ILE A 52 -0.86 -13.53 1.10
C ILE A 52 -0.14 -12.19 1.29
N THR A 53 0.55 -11.71 0.26
CA THR A 53 1.34 -10.47 0.31
C THR A 53 0.62 -9.35 -0.42
N TRP A 54 0.39 -8.26 0.30
CA TRP A 54 -0.10 -6.98 -0.22
C TRP A 54 1.09 -6.05 -0.40
N TRP A 55 1.22 -5.49 -1.59
CA TRP A 55 2.27 -4.54 -1.94
C TRP A 55 1.68 -3.14 -2.01
N PHE A 56 2.28 -2.19 -1.31
CA PHE A 56 1.86 -0.80 -1.44
C PHE A 56 2.23 -0.24 -2.81
N ALA A 57 1.27 0.41 -3.46
CA ALA A 57 1.41 0.96 -4.80
C ALA A 57 1.25 2.49 -4.85
N GLY A 58 0.91 3.13 -3.74
CA GLY A 58 0.75 4.57 -3.63
C GLY A 58 -0.59 4.96 -3.01
N LYS A 59 -1.04 6.19 -3.26
CA LYS A 59 -2.21 6.80 -2.64
C LYS A 59 -3.15 7.40 -3.67
N VAL A 60 -4.44 7.36 -3.38
CA VAL A 60 -5.47 8.06 -4.16
C VAL A 60 -6.13 9.11 -3.28
N ALA A 61 -6.36 10.29 -3.86
CA ALA A 61 -7.15 11.34 -3.26
C ALA A 61 -8.40 11.61 -4.10
N ARG A 62 -9.47 12.07 -3.45
CA ARG A 62 -10.74 12.40 -4.11
C ARG A 62 -11.44 13.55 -3.41
N VAL A 63 -12.34 14.25 -4.11
CA VAL A 63 -13.25 15.19 -3.44
C VAL A 63 -14.39 14.45 -2.73
N SER A 64 -15.07 15.11 -1.80
CA SER A 64 -16.16 14.55 -0.98
C SER A 64 -17.28 13.90 -1.80
N ASP A 65 -17.61 14.51 -2.96
CA ASP A 65 -18.75 14.12 -3.79
C ASP A 65 -18.49 12.88 -4.68
N VAL A 66 -17.26 12.34 -4.64
CA VAL A 66 -16.87 11.14 -5.38
C VAL A 66 -16.75 10.00 -4.39
N PRO A 67 -17.46 8.87 -4.57
CA PRO A 67 -17.21 7.66 -3.78
C PRO A 67 -15.80 7.12 -4.04
N ILE A 68 -15.15 6.53 -3.03
CA ILE A 68 -13.76 6.06 -3.18
C ILE A 68 -13.67 4.97 -4.25
N GLU A 69 -14.65 4.07 -4.31
CA GLU A 69 -14.74 2.98 -5.28
C GLU A 69 -14.77 3.51 -6.72
N GLU A 70 -15.54 4.58 -6.95
CA GLU A 70 -15.61 5.22 -8.27
C GLU A 70 -14.28 5.93 -8.62
N ALA A 71 -13.61 6.54 -7.63
CA ALA A 71 -12.30 7.17 -7.83
C ALA A 71 -11.23 6.12 -8.21
N ILE A 72 -11.16 5.00 -7.48
CA ILE A 72 -10.25 3.89 -7.79
C ILE A 72 -10.57 3.32 -9.16
N ALA A 73 -11.84 3.05 -9.47
CA ALA A 73 -12.27 2.54 -10.76
C ALA A 73 -11.80 3.45 -11.91
N ARG A 74 -11.96 4.77 -11.75
CA ARG A 74 -11.54 5.77 -12.73
C ARG A 74 -10.03 5.78 -12.98
N GLN A 75 -9.23 5.49 -11.95
CA GLN A 75 -7.77 5.50 -11.95
C GLN A 75 -7.14 4.10 -12.10
N TRP A 76 -7.95 3.04 -12.20
CA TRP A 76 -7.51 1.64 -12.18
C TRP A 76 -6.36 1.37 -13.14
N ASN A 77 -6.44 1.90 -14.36
CA ASN A 77 -5.40 1.72 -15.35
C ASN A 77 -4.05 2.31 -14.92
N LEU A 78 -4.06 3.51 -14.32
CA LEU A 78 -2.84 4.15 -13.84
C LEU A 78 -2.22 3.34 -12.71
N ILE A 79 -3.04 2.94 -11.74
CA ILE A 79 -2.61 2.13 -10.59
C ILE A 79 -2.04 0.79 -11.06
N GLU A 80 -2.73 0.09 -11.95
CA GLU A 80 -2.29 -1.21 -12.48
C GLU A 80 -0.97 -1.12 -13.23
N GLU A 81 -0.84 -0.13 -14.11
CA GLU A 81 0.39 0.08 -14.87
C GLU A 81 1.54 0.53 -13.96
N HIS A 82 1.25 1.35 -12.96
CA HIS A 82 2.23 1.77 -11.96
C HIS A 82 2.75 0.57 -11.15
N ALA A 83 1.85 -0.22 -10.57
CA ALA A 83 2.19 -1.39 -9.77
C ALA A 83 3.01 -2.43 -10.55
N CYS A 84 2.68 -2.66 -11.83
CA CYS A 84 3.47 -3.54 -12.69
C CYS A 84 4.90 -3.02 -12.94
N ASN A 85 5.08 -1.70 -13.02
CA ASN A 85 6.40 -1.08 -13.21
C ASN A 85 7.21 -1.07 -11.91
N LEU A 86 6.52 -0.89 -10.78
CA LEU A 86 7.10 -0.93 -9.44
C LEU A 86 7.56 -2.35 -9.07
N ARG A 87 6.81 -3.37 -9.52
CA ARG A 87 7.02 -4.80 -9.20
C ARG A 87 6.95 -5.68 -10.45
N PRO A 88 7.97 -5.62 -11.33
CA PRO A 88 7.94 -6.35 -12.59
C PRO A 88 8.08 -7.87 -12.44
N ARG A 89 8.53 -8.38 -11.29
CA ARG A 89 8.64 -9.82 -11.04
C ARG A 89 7.38 -10.39 -10.38
N GLU A 90 6.81 -9.66 -9.44
CA GLU A 90 5.72 -10.11 -8.59
C GLU A 90 4.35 -9.78 -9.21
N ILE A 91 4.19 -8.57 -9.75
CA ILE A 91 2.87 -8.05 -10.19
C ILE A 91 2.69 -8.11 -11.70
N LEU A 92 3.72 -7.84 -12.50
CA LEU A 92 3.58 -7.87 -13.96
C LEU A 92 3.05 -9.21 -14.53
N PRO A 93 3.44 -10.40 -14.03
CA PRO A 93 2.91 -11.68 -14.53
C PRO A 93 1.40 -11.86 -14.30
N ILE A 94 0.87 -11.21 -13.27
CA ILE A 94 -0.56 -11.28 -12.90
C ILE A 94 -1.33 -10.03 -13.33
N ARG A 95 -0.73 -9.18 -14.18
CA ARG A 95 -1.41 -8.00 -14.74
C ARG A 95 -2.79 -8.40 -15.28
N LYS A 96 -3.82 -7.61 -14.96
CA LYS A 96 -5.25 -7.87 -15.19
C LYS A 96 -5.94 -8.87 -14.27
N LYS A 97 -5.21 -9.71 -13.53
CA LYS A 97 -5.75 -10.66 -12.54
C LYS A 97 -5.50 -10.22 -11.10
N MET A 98 -4.62 -9.24 -10.92
CA MET A 98 -4.33 -8.64 -9.62
C MET A 98 -5.56 -7.98 -9.01
N GLU A 99 -5.58 -7.95 -7.68
CA GLU A 99 -6.60 -7.29 -6.88
C GLU A 99 -6.09 -5.94 -6.40
N LEU A 100 -6.99 -4.96 -6.31
CA LEU A 100 -6.75 -3.69 -5.63
C LEU A 100 -7.44 -3.70 -4.29
N TRP A 101 -6.72 -3.24 -3.28
CA TRP A 101 -7.19 -3.12 -1.92
C TRP A 101 -6.87 -1.71 -1.41
N ILE A 102 -7.75 -1.17 -0.58
CA ILE A 102 -7.56 0.13 0.04
C ILE A 102 -7.46 0.04 1.55
N ALA A 103 -6.70 0.95 2.14
CA ALA A 103 -6.73 1.26 3.57
C ALA A 103 -7.00 2.77 3.74
N PRO A 104 -7.39 3.23 4.95
CA PRO A 104 -7.47 4.65 5.26
C PRO A 104 -6.17 5.39 4.88
N GLY A 105 -6.25 6.66 4.51
CA GLY A 105 -5.07 7.43 4.15
C GLY A 105 -4.09 7.61 5.31
N ASP A 106 -2.79 7.56 4.99
CA ASP A 106 -1.68 7.71 5.95
C ASP A 106 -1.65 6.61 7.02
N SER A 107 -2.05 5.40 6.62
CA SER A 107 -2.17 4.22 7.48
C SER A 107 -1.00 3.24 7.33
N GLU A 108 0.03 3.55 6.53
CA GLU A 108 1.12 2.61 6.24
C GLU A 108 1.83 2.12 7.51
N LEU A 109 2.06 3.00 8.48
CA LEU A 109 2.62 2.61 9.78
C LEU A 109 1.67 1.69 10.55
N GLU A 110 0.38 1.99 10.56
CA GLU A 110 -0.63 1.12 11.20
C GLU A 110 -0.70 -0.25 10.51
N VAL A 111 -0.53 -0.26 9.18
CA VAL A 111 -0.46 -1.47 8.39
C VAL A 111 0.78 -2.28 8.75
N ALA A 112 1.93 -1.62 8.93
CA ALA A 112 3.21 -2.22 9.31
C ALA A 112 3.16 -2.85 10.71
N TYR A 113 2.49 -2.19 11.64
CA TYR A 113 2.35 -2.65 13.03
C TYR A 113 1.21 -3.66 13.23
N ASN A 114 0.55 -4.10 12.16
CA ASN A 114 -0.57 -5.04 12.24
C ASN A 114 -1.69 -4.55 13.17
N ARG A 115 -2.06 -3.26 13.09
CA ARG A 115 -3.15 -2.72 13.91
C ARG A 115 -4.43 -3.55 13.71
N PRO A 116 -4.99 -4.16 14.78
CA PRO A 116 -6.10 -5.12 14.64
C PRO A 116 -7.40 -4.46 14.19
N THR A 117 -7.56 -3.15 14.42
CA THR A 117 -8.71 -2.36 14.01
C THR A 117 -8.65 -1.92 12.55
N LEU A 118 -7.50 -2.07 11.89
CA LEU A 118 -7.32 -1.67 10.50
C LEU A 118 -7.68 -2.83 9.57
N GLN A 119 -8.84 -2.69 8.92
CA GLN A 119 -9.30 -3.58 7.86
C GLN A 119 -9.05 -2.94 6.50
N MET A 120 -8.46 -3.70 5.59
CA MET A 120 -8.35 -3.32 4.18
C MET A 120 -9.61 -3.73 3.43
N THR A 121 -10.02 -2.93 2.44
CA THR A 121 -11.21 -3.21 1.63
C THR A 121 -10.82 -3.53 0.20
N LYS A 122 -11.33 -4.66 -0.32
CA LYS A 122 -11.14 -5.06 -1.71
C LYS A 122 -11.97 -4.19 -2.64
N MET A 123 -11.37 -3.71 -3.72
CA MET A 123 -12.04 -2.92 -4.75
C MET A 123 -12.55 -3.80 -5.88
N ASP A 124 -13.75 -3.49 -6.36
CA ASP A 124 -14.35 -4.21 -7.48
C ASP A 124 -13.79 -3.72 -8.83
N ARG A 125 -13.14 -4.63 -9.55
CA ARG A 125 -12.62 -4.37 -10.89
C ARG A 125 -13.73 -4.07 -11.90
N SER A 126 -14.93 -4.61 -11.72
CA SER A 126 -16.04 -4.44 -12.67
C SER A 126 -16.40 -2.96 -12.88
N LEU A 127 -16.25 -2.14 -11.84
CA LEU A 127 -16.48 -0.69 -11.89
C LEU A 127 -15.49 0.03 -12.83
N ALA A 128 -14.29 -0.51 -13.00
CA ALA A 128 -13.26 0.05 -13.89
C ALA A 128 -13.57 -0.17 -15.39
N ASP A 129 -14.57 -1.01 -15.70
CA ASP A 129 -15.07 -1.23 -17.06
C ASP A 129 -16.41 -0.48 -17.31
N ASP A 130 -17.00 0.13 -16.28
CA ASP A 130 -18.24 0.91 -16.40
C ASP A 130 -17.98 2.33 -16.92
N MET A 131 -18.27 2.53 -18.21
CA MET A 131 -18.10 3.81 -18.89
C MET A 131 -18.99 4.94 -18.33
N THR A 132 -20.08 4.63 -17.62
CA THR A 132 -20.92 5.66 -17.00
C THR A 132 -20.20 6.30 -15.81
N ILE A 133 -19.60 5.49 -14.94
CA ILE A 133 -18.76 5.93 -13.82
C ILE A 133 -17.54 6.68 -14.34
N ILE A 134 -16.84 6.09 -15.32
CA ILE A 134 -15.60 6.66 -15.86
C ILE A 134 -15.81 8.05 -16.47
N ARG A 135 -16.98 8.30 -17.11
CA ARG A 135 -17.29 9.60 -17.73
C ARG A 135 -17.85 10.61 -16.73
N LYS A 136 -18.50 10.16 -15.67
CA LYS A 136 -19.06 11.02 -14.61
C LYS A 136 -17.96 11.75 -13.85
N ILE A 137 -16.87 11.07 -13.51
CA ILE A 137 -15.79 11.65 -12.70
C ILE A 137 -14.83 12.47 -13.57
N LYS A 138 -14.76 13.77 -13.29
CA LYS A 138 -13.80 14.66 -13.91
C LYS A 138 -12.40 14.44 -13.33
N ASN A 139 -11.39 14.61 -14.16
CA ASN A 139 -9.99 14.43 -13.78
C ASN A 139 -9.59 15.27 -12.55
N VAL A 140 -10.10 16.50 -12.42
CA VAL A 140 -9.77 17.42 -11.31
C VAL A 140 -10.32 16.97 -9.96
N MET A 141 -11.26 16.04 -9.94
CA MET A 141 -11.95 15.59 -8.73
C MET A 141 -11.18 14.47 -8.00
N ILE A 142 -10.13 13.94 -8.63
CA ILE A 142 -9.33 12.82 -8.13
C ILE A 142 -7.85 13.04 -8.41
N GLY A 143 -7.00 12.42 -7.61
CA GLY A 143 -5.56 12.45 -7.73
C GLY A 143 -4.94 11.11 -7.37
N PHE A 144 -3.78 10.82 -7.93
CA PHE A 144 -3.02 9.59 -7.64
C PHE A 144 -1.56 9.96 -7.48
N GLU A 145 -0.98 9.56 -6.36
CA GLU A 145 0.44 9.62 -6.07
C GLU A 145 0.97 8.18 -6.00
N GLY A 146 1.69 7.75 -7.04
CA GLY A 146 2.31 6.44 -7.08
C GLY A 146 3.54 6.38 -6.18
N GLU A 147 3.77 5.20 -5.61
CA GLU A 147 4.95 4.93 -4.77
C GLU A 147 6.25 4.96 -5.59
N VAL A 148 7.33 5.43 -4.96
CA VAL A 148 8.66 5.47 -5.57
C VAL A 148 9.66 4.84 -4.61
N TYR A 149 10.26 3.73 -5.02
CA TYR A 149 11.36 3.13 -4.27
C TYR A 149 12.69 3.78 -4.63
N GLU A 150 13.48 4.08 -3.61
CA GLU A 150 14.87 4.50 -3.80
C GLU A 150 15.78 3.27 -3.91
N GLY A 151 16.87 3.40 -4.65
CA GLY A 151 17.64 2.27 -5.19
C GLY A 151 18.07 1.22 -4.14
N GLY A 152 17.47 0.03 -4.23
CA GLY A 152 17.81 -1.12 -3.38
C GLY A 152 16.75 -1.47 -2.32
N GLU A 153 15.73 -0.63 -2.14
CA GLU A 153 14.65 -0.93 -1.21
C GLU A 153 13.81 -2.12 -1.67
N MET A 154 13.48 -3.00 -0.71
CA MET A 154 12.52 -4.07 -0.96
C MET A 154 11.09 -3.54 -1.08
N GLY A 155 10.84 -2.28 -0.71
CA GLY A 155 9.54 -1.59 -0.72
C GLY A 155 8.51 -2.17 0.26
N PHE A 156 7.50 -1.37 0.58
CA PHE A 156 6.54 -1.69 1.64
C PHE A 156 5.59 -2.84 1.25
N ARG A 157 5.42 -3.79 2.17
CA ARG A 157 4.51 -4.93 2.04
C ARG A 157 3.86 -5.30 3.37
N ALA A 158 2.69 -5.93 3.30
CA ALA A 158 1.96 -6.44 4.46
C ALA A 158 1.37 -7.82 4.19
N GLU A 159 1.16 -8.59 5.26
CA GLU A 159 0.44 -9.87 5.21
C GLU A 159 -0.93 -9.70 5.86
N ARG A 160 -1.97 -10.06 5.11
CA ARG A 160 -3.36 -9.88 5.51
C ARG A 160 -4.17 -11.14 5.28
N THR A 161 -5.32 -11.23 5.92
CA THR A 161 -6.32 -12.26 5.65
C THR A 161 -7.16 -11.88 4.42
N GLU A 162 -7.94 -12.83 3.90
CA GLU A 162 -8.90 -12.57 2.81
C GLU A 162 -9.98 -11.55 3.18
N ASP A 163 -10.18 -11.27 4.47
CA ASP A 163 -11.11 -10.26 4.96
C ASP A 163 -10.43 -8.89 5.15
N GLY A 164 -9.14 -8.77 4.83
CA GLY A 164 -8.36 -7.52 4.91
C GLY A 164 -7.79 -7.19 6.29
N PHE A 165 -7.96 -8.05 7.29
CA PHE A 165 -7.38 -7.89 8.62
C PHE A 165 -5.91 -8.34 8.67
N PRO A 166 -5.11 -7.90 9.67
CA PRO A 166 -3.75 -8.39 9.84
C PRO A 166 -3.70 -9.91 9.97
N ALA A 167 -2.80 -10.56 9.23
CA ALA A 167 -2.57 -12.00 9.37
C ALA A 167 -1.79 -12.36 10.65
N ASN A 168 -0.99 -11.40 11.12
CA ASN A 168 -0.10 -11.55 12.27
C ASN A 168 -0.55 -10.65 13.43
N PRO A 169 -0.19 -10.98 14.69
CA PRO A 169 -0.48 -10.14 15.84
C PRO A 169 0.12 -8.72 15.73
N GLU A 170 -0.46 -7.80 16.49
CA GLU A 170 0.02 -6.42 16.60
C GLU A 170 1.47 -6.40 17.11
N VAL A 171 2.33 -5.69 16.40
CA VAL A 171 3.72 -5.50 16.81
C VAL A 171 3.75 -4.33 17.80
N GLN A 172 3.94 -4.62 19.08
CA GLN A 172 4.19 -3.58 20.07
C GLN A 172 5.53 -2.91 19.77
N SER A 173 5.56 -1.58 19.68
CA SER A 173 6.76 -0.77 19.41
C SER A 173 7.81 -0.78 20.54
N GLY A 174 7.86 -1.83 21.36
CA GLY A 174 8.81 -2.06 22.45
C GLY A 174 9.20 -3.54 22.61
N GLY A 175 9.08 -4.32 21.54
CA GLY A 175 9.19 -5.77 21.56
C GLY A 175 10.50 -6.37 21.05
N GLU A 176 11.65 -5.71 21.20
CA GLU A 176 12.86 -6.50 21.39
C GLU A 176 12.77 -7.13 22.78
N LYS A 177 12.01 -8.22 22.90
CA LYS A 177 12.40 -9.23 23.88
C LYS A 177 13.66 -9.88 23.33
N GLN A 178 14.79 -9.19 23.47
CA GLN A 178 16.04 -9.91 23.70
C GLN A 178 15.76 -10.73 24.95
N THR A 179 15.34 -11.99 24.77
CA THR A 179 15.65 -12.99 25.79
C THR A 179 17.15 -12.86 26.01
N PRO A 180 17.63 -12.54 27.23
CA PRO A 180 19.06 -12.50 27.49
C PRO A 180 19.65 -13.77 26.88
N ALA A 181 20.68 -13.63 26.05
CA ALA A 181 21.33 -14.80 25.48
C ALA A 181 21.72 -15.69 26.67
N GLN A 182 21.67 -17.02 26.51
CA GLN A 182 22.00 -17.93 27.61
C GLN A 182 23.36 -17.61 28.25
N GLU A 183 24.28 -17.03 27.45
CA GLU A 183 25.58 -16.51 27.89
C GLU A 183 25.47 -15.34 28.89
N ASP A 184 24.50 -14.44 28.75
CA ASP A 184 24.28 -13.32 29.69
C ASP A 184 23.71 -13.83 31.03
N LEU A 185 22.87 -14.86 30.98
CA LEU A 185 22.30 -15.48 32.19
C LEU A 185 23.39 -16.24 32.98
N GLU A 186 24.27 -16.95 32.27
CA GLU A 186 25.42 -17.63 32.88
C GLU A 186 26.43 -16.64 33.48
N ALA A 187 26.70 -15.52 32.80
CA ALA A 187 27.58 -14.49 33.32
C ALA A 187 27.03 -13.84 34.60
N MET A 188 25.72 -13.60 34.67
CA MET A 188 25.07 -13.08 35.88
C MET A 188 25.06 -14.07 37.04
N LEU A 189 24.81 -15.35 36.78
CA LEU A 189 24.85 -16.39 37.82
C LEU A 189 26.27 -16.54 38.39
N LYS A 190 27.29 -16.50 37.53
CA LYS A 190 28.69 -16.59 37.94
C LYS A 190 29.13 -15.40 38.81
N GLN A 191 28.70 -14.18 38.47
CA GLN A 191 28.97 -13.00 39.31
C GLN A 191 28.27 -13.08 40.68
N PHE A 192 27.09 -13.68 40.75
CA PHE A 192 26.36 -13.86 42.00
C PHE A 192 27.04 -14.87 42.92
N GLU A 193 27.58 -15.96 42.36
CA GLU A 193 28.36 -16.96 43.11
C GLU A 193 29.71 -16.39 43.60
N GLU A 194 30.39 -15.58 42.79
CA GLU A 194 31.65 -14.93 43.16
C GLU A 194 31.47 -13.87 44.27
N GLN A 195 30.29 -13.22 44.34
CA GLN A 195 29.98 -12.29 45.43
C GLN A 195 29.68 -13.02 46.75
N GLN A 196 28.98 -14.17 46.71
CA GLN A 196 28.71 -14.95 47.92
C GLN A 196 29.94 -15.65 48.50
N GLN A 197 30.97 -15.93 47.69
CA GLN A 197 32.23 -16.50 48.17
C GLN A 197 33.19 -15.46 48.77
N ASN A 198 33.01 -14.17 48.49
CA ASN A 198 33.86 -13.11 49.04
C ASN A 198 33.30 -12.49 50.34
N GLU A 199 32.10 -12.87 50.76
CA GLU A 199 31.45 -12.39 51.99
C GLU A 199 31.38 -13.44 53.11
N GLY A 200 32.01 -14.61 52.93
CA GLY A 200 32.18 -15.66 53.96
C GLY A 200 33.62 -15.85 54.39
#